data_AF-G7YV32-F1
#
_entry.id   AF-G7YV32-F1
#
_cell.length_a   1.000
_cell.length_b   1.000
_cell.length_c   1.000
_cell.angle_alpha   90.00
_cell.angle_beta   90.00
_cell.angle_gamma   90.00
#
_symmetry.space_group_name_H-M   'P 1'
#
loop_
_entity.id
_entity.type
_entity.pdbx_description
1 polymer ?
#
loop_
_entity_poly.entity_id
_entity_poly.type
_entity_poly.pdbx_seq_one_letter_code
_entity_poly.pdbx_strand_id
1 'polypeptide(L)'
;EGCSDEIDVRVNCKNPENPRTQAFYRLRDVPMKFYTPVKWQHSIDMLVTLKSPEPPGSVTIQPHRCKRMVTVSWTHHTCAHNFTVYFYTGDTVTNKETTRDHHITYGNTPRSMNFRVGVVARNDYGTSAEAISAEFRTPGCCDVF
;
A
#
# COMPACT_ATOMS: atom_id res chain seq x y z
N GLU A 1 -7.61 4.90 -13.34
CA GLU A 1 -7.27 6.20 -12.73
C GLU A 1 -5.99 6.01 -11.95
N GLY A 2 -4.95 6.72 -12.36
CA GLY A 2 -3.55 6.41 -12.08
C GLY A 2 -3.10 6.89 -10.72
N CYS A 3 -2.28 6.06 -10.07
CA CYS A 3 -1.76 6.31 -8.74
C CYS A 3 -0.57 7.29 -8.79
N SER A 4 -0.87 8.56 -9.05
CA SER A 4 0.05 9.67 -8.80
C SER A 4 -0.37 10.34 -7.50
N ASP A 5 0.49 10.30 -6.49
CA ASP A 5 0.42 11.30 -5.44
C ASP A 5 0.61 12.67 -6.11
N GLU A 6 -0.29 13.61 -5.84
CA GLU A 6 -0.23 14.96 -6.39
C GLU A 6 1.01 15.68 -5.86
N ILE A 7 2.09 15.65 -6.62
CA ILE A 7 3.31 16.40 -6.32
C ILE A 7 3.02 17.87 -6.64
N ASP A 8 3.05 18.75 -5.63
CA ASP A 8 3.04 20.21 -5.83
C ASP A 8 4.41 20.60 -6.44
N VAL A 9 4.55 20.41 -7.75
CA VAL A 9 5.78 20.71 -8.49
C VAL A 9 5.90 22.23 -8.60
N ARG A 10 6.77 22.81 -7.77
CA ARG A 10 7.20 24.20 -7.93
C ARG A 10 8.28 24.28 -9.01
N VAL A 11 7.86 24.55 -10.25
CA VAL A 11 8.83 24.86 -11.32
C VAL A 11 9.35 26.27 -11.10
N ASN A 12 10.64 26.42 -10.83
CA ASN A 12 11.29 27.73 -10.73
C ASN A 12 11.79 28.14 -12.12
N CYS A 13 10.94 28.84 -12.87
CA CYS A 13 11.34 29.42 -14.14
C CYS A 13 12.11 30.72 -13.86
N LYS A 14 13.44 30.73 -14.04
CA LYS A 14 14.21 31.97 -14.07
C LYS A 14 14.21 32.53 -15.49
N ASN A 15 13.73 33.76 -15.66
CA ASN A 15 13.86 34.48 -16.92
C ASN A 15 15.34 34.87 -17.13
N PRO A 16 16.00 34.45 -18.22
CA PRO A 16 17.39 34.80 -18.49
C PRO A 16 17.62 36.31 -18.72
N GLU A 17 16.59 37.09 -19.05
CA GLU A 17 16.70 38.55 -19.28
C GLU A 17 16.38 39.40 -18.03
N ASN A 18 15.69 38.85 -17.02
CA ASN A 18 15.42 39.53 -15.75
C ASN A 18 15.38 38.53 -14.57
N PRO A 19 16.48 38.36 -13.82
CA PRO A 19 16.60 37.34 -12.78
C PRO A 19 15.73 37.57 -11.53
N ARG A 20 15.05 38.72 -11.41
CA ARG A 20 14.25 39.07 -10.23
C ARG A 20 12.79 38.62 -10.30
N THR A 21 12.31 38.23 -11.47
CA THR A 21 10.98 37.65 -11.65
C THR A 21 11.04 36.13 -11.53
N GLN A 22 10.57 35.60 -10.40
CA GLN A 22 10.25 34.18 -10.23
C GLN A 22 8.74 34.01 -10.32
N ALA A 23 8.28 33.13 -11.20
CA ALA A 23 6.89 32.73 -11.28
C ALA A 23 6.78 31.26 -10.88
N PHE A 24 5.86 30.96 -9.98
CA PHE A 24 5.54 29.60 -9.56
C PHE A 24 4.27 29.16 -10.27
N TYR A 25 4.36 28.09 -11.05
CA TYR A 25 3.20 27.50 -11.72
C TYR A 25 2.90 26.14 -11.11
N ARG A 26 1.61 25.87 -10.85
CA ARG A 26 1.14 24.51 -10.57
C ARG A 26 0.92 23.81 -11.91
N LEU A 27 1.37 22.57 -12.04
CA LEU A 27 1.25 21.79 -13.29
C LEU A 27 -0.20 21.63 -13.79
N ARG A 28 -1.19 21.78 -12.89
CA ARG A 28 -2.61 21.78 -13.24
C ARG A 28 -3.03 22.93 -14.16
N ASP A 29 -2.26 24.02 -14.17
CA ASP A 29 -2.58 25.25 -14.91
C ASP A 29 -1.82 25.36 -16.24
N VAL A 30 -1.03 24.35 -16.62
CA VAL A 30 -0.25 24.36 -17.87
C VAL A 30 -1.10 23.73 -18.98
N PRO A 31 -1.66 24.51 -19.93
CA PRO A 31 -2.40 23.93 -21.04
C PRO A 31 -1.49 23.04 -21.88
N MET A 32 -1.92 21.80 -22.08
CA MET A 32 -1.21 20.68 -22.72
C MET A 32 -0.98 20.85 -24.24
N LYS A 33 -0.72 22.07 -24.71
CA LYS A 33 -0.58 22.38 -26.15
C LYS A 33 0.52 23.40 -26.42
N PHE A 34 1.78 23.04 -26.23
CA PHE A 34 2.87 23.67 -26.97
C PHE A 34 3.90 22.62 -27.36
N TYR A 35 3.87 22.25 -28.65
CA TYR A 35 4.90 21.47 -29.32
C TYR A 35 5.84 22.42 -30.07
N THR A 36 7.13 22.06 -30.11
CA THR A 36 8.26 22.59 -30.93
C THR A 36 9.12 23.75 -30.34
N PRO A 37 10.37 23.94 -30.79
CA PRO A 37 11.56 23.30 -30.21
C PRO A 37 12.53 24.38 -29.73
N VAL A 38 12.44 24.78 -28.46
CA VAL A 38 13.47 25.63 -27.86
C VAL A 38 14.45 24.69 -27.16
N LYS A 39 15.72 24.75 -27.55
CA LYS A 39 16.85 24.10 -26.87
C LYS A 39 16.99 24.69 -25.46
N TRP A 40 16.10 24.29 -24.55
CA TRP A 40 16.38 24.35 -23.13
C TRP A 40 17.24 23.14 -22.82
N GLN A 41 18.37 23.35 -22.16
CA GLN A 41 19.12 22.27 -21.53
C GLN A 41 18.23 21.72 -20.41
N HIS A 42 17.35 20.78 -20.77
CA HIS A 42 16.39 20.14 -19.89
C HIS A 42 17.13 19.19 -18.96
N SER A 43 17.73 19.73 -17.90
CA SER A 43 18.03 18.97 -16.70
C SER A 43 16.77 18.93 -15.83
N ILE A 44 15.67 18.41 -16.39
CA ILE A 44 14.56 18.00 -15.54
C ILE A 44 14.97 16.62 -15.04
N ASP A 45 15.62 16.56 -13.89
CA ASP A 45 15.67 15.32 -13.12
C ASP A 45 14.25 15.06 -12.59
N MET A 46 13.37 14.70 -13.52
CA MET A 46 11.99 14.27 -13.30
C MET A 46 12.03 12.85 -12.78
N LEU A 47 12.56 12.65 -11.58
CA LEU A 47 12.49 11.36 -10.91
C LEU A 47 11.08 11.17 -10.34
N VAL A 48 10.12 10.85 -11.20
CA VAL A 48 8.91 10.14 -10.76
C VAL A 48 9.42 8.83 -10.15
N THR A 49 9.51 8.80 -8.83
CA THR A 49 10.09 7.64 -8.14
C THR A 49 9.01 6.57 -8.07
N LEU A 50 9.00 5.69 -9.08
CA LEU A 50 8.11 4.54 -9.14
C LEU A 50 8.51 3.57 -8.01
N LYS A 51 7.82 3.66 -6.87
CA LYS A 51 8.16 2.92 -5.65
C LYS A 51 7.22 1.75 -5.42
N SER A 52 7.76 0.70 -4.81
CA SER A 52 6.97 -0.38 -4.24
C SER A 52 6.04 0.15 -3.14
N PRO A 53 4.95 -0.58 -2.81
CA PRO A 53 3.99 -0.11 -1.80
C PRO A 53 4.63 -0.04 -0.41
N GLU A 54 4.07 0.82 0.43
CA GLU A 54 4.37 0.79 1.86
C GLU A 54 3.68 -0.42 2.52
N PRO A 55 4.20 -0.92 3.66
CA PRO A 55 3.55 -2.03 4.37
C PRO A 55 2.11 -1.68 4.78
N PRO A 56 1.17 -2.65 4.73
CA PRO A 56 -0.16 -2.48 5.30
C PRO A 56 -0.13 -2.01 6.77
N GLY A 57 -0.99 -1.06 7.10
CA GLY A 57 -1.18 -0.56 8.46
C GLY A 57 -2.29 -1.32 9.19
N SER A 58 -2.24 -1.30 10.53
CA SER A 58 -3.36 -1.71 11.40
C SER A 58 -3.92 -3.11 11.10
N VAL A 59 -3.06 -4.13 10.95
CA VAL A 59 -3.51 -5.52 10.77
C VAL A 59 -4.32 -5.95 11.99
N THR A 60 -5.61 -6.14 11.77
CA THR A 60 -6.61 -6.44 12.80
C THR A 60 -7.12 -7.85 12.62
N ILE A 61 -7.27 -8.57 13.73
CA ILE A 61 -7.71 -9.95 13.76
C ILE A 61 -9.04 -10.05 14.49
N GLN A 62 -10.02 -10.68 13.85
CA GLN A 62 -11.33 -10.95 14.41
C GLN A 62 -11.64 -12.45 14.35
N PRO A 63 -11.33 -13.21 15.42
CA PRO A 63 -11.73 -14.60 15.54
C PRO A 63 -13.24 -14.70 15.77
N HIS A 64 -13.91 -15.53 14.98
CA HIS A 64 -15.31 -15.86 15.21
C HIS A 64 -15.38 -16.95 16.29
N ARG A 65 -16.00 -16.68 17.43
CA ARG A 65 -16.00 -17.64 18.56
C ARG A 65 -16.72 -18.94 18.23
N CYS A 66 -17.82 -18.84 17.50
CA CYS A 66 -18.69 -19.97 17.23
C CYS A 66 -18.59 -20.58 15.85
N LYS A 67 -17.89 -19.90 14.95
CA LYS A 67 -17.59 -20.40 13.62
C LYS A 67 -16.09 -20.60 13.62
N ARG A 68 -15.57 -21.75 13.18
CA ARG A 68 -14.11 -21.97 13.06
C ARG A 68 -13.55 -21.06 11.97
N MET A 69 -13.55 -19.76 12.19
CA MET A 69 -13.31 -18.74 11.20
C MET A 69 -12.53 -17.59 11.85
N VAL A 70 -11.65 -16.98 11.08
CA VAL A 70 -10.92 -15.77 11.47
C VAL A 70 -10.97 -14.80 10.31
N THR A 71 -11.47 -13.60 10.58
CA THR A 71 -11.40 -12.48 9.63
C THR A 71 -10.16 -11.66 9.96
N VAL A 72 -9.34 -11.41 8.95
CA VAL A 72 -8.16 -10.55 9.01
C VAL A 72 -8.47 -9.35 8.15
N SER A 73 -8.22 -8.15 8.64
CA SER A 73 -8.38 -6.91 7.89
C SER A 73 -7.22 -5.96 8.13
N TRP A 74 -6.94 -5.07 7.19
CA TRP A 74 -5.88 -4.07 7.32
C TRP A 74 -6.29 -2.76 6.66
N THR A 75 -5.55 -1.71 6.98
CA THR A 75 -5.62 -0.42 6.29
C THR A 75 -4.45 -0.29 5.34
N HIS A 76 -4.66 0.36 4.19
CA HIS A 76 -3.57 0.63 3.26
C HIS A 76 -3.88 1.88 2.47
N HIS A 77 -3.00 2.88 2.55
CA HIS A 77 -3.20 4.19 1.93
C HIS A 77 -2.55 4.30 0.54
N THR A 78 -1.83 3.25 0.10
CA THR A 78 -0.99 3.31 -1.11
C THR A 78 -1.50 2.40 -2.24
N CYS A 79 -0.83 2.52 -3.39
CA CYS A 79 -1.16 1.98 -4.71
C CYS A 79 -0.97 0.47 -4.87
N ALA A 80 -1.49 -0.36 -3.94
CA ALA A 80 -1.42 -1.81 -4.09
C ALA A 80 -2.50 -2.34 -5.03
N HIS A 81 -2.10 -3.22 -5.95
CA HIS A 81 -3.00 -3.97 -6.83
C HIS A 81 -3.60 -5.18 -6.13
N ASN A 82 -2.83 -5.79 -5.23
CA ASN A 82 -3.27 -6.91 -4.41
C ASN A 82 -2.39 -7.04 -3.16
N PHE A 83 -2.83 -7.94 -2.28
CA PHE A 83 -2.20 -8.28 -1.03
C PHE A 83 -2.00 -9.78 -0.96
N THR A 84 -0.84 -10.20 -0.47
CA THR A 84 -0.59 -11.58 -0.08
C THR A 84 -0.65 -11.67 1.44
N VAL A 85 -1.50 -12.57 1.95
CA VAL A 85 -1.71 -12.82 3.37
C VAL A 85 -1.12 -14.18 3.72
N TYR A 86 -0.24 -14.19 4.72
CA TYR A 86 0.45 -15.36 5.24
C TYR A 86 -0.10 -15.71 6.62
N PHE A 87 -0.47 -16.97 6.83
CA PHE A 87 -0.99 -17.48 8.09
C PHE A 87 0.04 -18.36 8.77
N TYR A 88 0.58 -17.92 9.90
CA TYR A 88 1.69 -18.57 10.60
C TYR A 88 1.22 -19.36 11.81
N THR A 89 1.79 -20.55 12.01
CA THR A 89 1.78 -21.29 13.28
C THR A 89 3.21 -21.38 13.79
N GLY A 90 3.53 -20.64 14.85
CA GLY A 90 4.93 -20.36 15.19
C GLY A 90 5.61 -19.57 14.06
N ASP A 91 6.76 -20.03 13.59
CA ASP A 91 7.51 -19.42 12.48
C ASP A 91 7.18 -20.04 11.11
N THR A 92 6.29 -21.04 11.08
CA THR A 92 5.95 -21.77 9.86
C THR A 92 4.71 -21.18 9.20
N VAL A 93 4.81 -20.85 7.91
CA VAL A 93 3.66 -20.49 7.08
C VAL A 93 2.81 -21.75 6.84
N THR A 94 1.57 -21.72 7.31
CA THR A 94 0.59 -22.82 7.17
C THR A 94 -0.47 -22.57 6.11
N ASN A 95 -0.73 -21.31 5.77
CA ASN A 95 -1.57 -20.92 4.64
C ASN A 95 -1.05 -19.62 4.02
N LYS A 96 -1.27 -19.44 2.72
CA LYS A 96 -0.94 -18.26 1.94
C LYS A 96 -2.03 -18.01 0.92
N GLU A 97 -2.62 -16.82 0.95
CA GLU A 97 -3.68 -16.43 0.02
C GLU A 97 -3.43 -15.02 -0.53
N THR A 98 -3.93 -14.76 -1.73
CA THR A 98 -3.83 -13.43 -2.36
C THR A 98 -5.23 -12.87 -2.58
N THR A 99 -5.42 -11.59 -2.24
CA THR A 99 -6.70 -10.89 -2.42
C THR A 99 -6.48 -9.46 -2.90
N ARG A 100 -7.47 -8.88 -3.58
CA ARG A 100 -7.51 -7.44 -3.88
C ARG A 100 -8.21 -6.64 -2.79
N ASP A 101 -9.01 -7.31 -1.97
CA ASP A 101 -9.72 -6.71 -0.85
C ASP A 101 -8.76 -6.43 0.31
N HIS A 102 -9.16 -5.51 1.20
CA HIS A 102 -8.40 -5.21 2.43
C HIS A 102 -8.74 -6.14 3.60
N HIS A 103 -9.31 -7.30 3.28
CA HIS A 103 -9.63 -8.32 4.25
C HIS A 103 -9.65 -9.71 3.63
N ILE A 104 -9.55 -10.72 4.48
CA ILE A 104 -9.76 -12.11 4.13
C ILE A 104 -10.40 -12.85 5.30
N THR A 105 -11.21 -13.86 5.01
CA THR A 105 -11.80 -14.71 6.04
C THR A 105 -11.40 -16.15 5.83
N TYR A 106 -10.62 -16.68 6.77
CA TYR A 106 -10.22 -18.08 6.78
C TYR A 106 -11.30 -18.92 7.44
N GLY A 107 -11.73 -19.99 6.79
CA GLY A 107 -12.61 -21.01 7.35
C GLY A 107 -11.84 -22.19 7.93
N ASN A 108 -12.54 -23.04 8.68
CA ASN A 108 -12.02 -24.25 9.30
C ASN A 108 -10.72 -24.06 10.10
N THR A 109 -10.57 -22.91 10.76
CA THR A 109 -9.36 -22.62 11.54
C THR A 109 -9.19 -23.60 12.71
N PRO A 110 -7.98 -24.12 12.96
CA PRO A 110 -7.72 -24.98 14.10
C PRO A 110 -8.08 -24.26 15.40
N ARG A 111 -8.54 -25.01 16.39
CA ARG A 111 -9.01 -24.45 17.66
C ARG A 111 -7.91 -24.43 18.71
N SER A 112 -7.99 -23.46 19.63
CA SER A 112 -7.10 -23.34 20.79
C SER A 112 -5.61 -23.21 20.43
N MET A 113 -5.29 -22.76 19.22
CA MET A 113 -3.92 -22.62 18.70
C MET A 113 -3.54 -21.15 18.55
N ASN A 114 -2.24 -20.87 18.68
CA ASN A 114 -1.68 -19.54 18.51
C ASN A 114 -1.24 -19.33 17.07
N PHE A 115 -1.54 -18.16 16.54
CA PHE A 115 -1.24 -17.78 15.16
C PHE A 115 -0.71 -16.35 15.07
N ARG A 116 -0.03 -16.09 13.96
CA ARG A 116 0.26 -14.73 13.48
C ARG A 116 -0.17 -14.62 12.04
N VAL A 117 -0.48 -13.40 11.61
CA VAL A 117 -0.78 -13.11 10.22
C VAL A 117 0.17 -12.05 9.70
N GLY A 118 0.76 -12.31 8.56
CA GLY A 118 1.56 -11.34 7.82
C GLY A 118 0.82 -10.89 6.57
N VAL A 119 0.92 -9.60 6.23
CA VAL A 119 0.32 -9.03 5.03
C VAL A 119 1.37 -8.28 4.23
N VAL A 120 1.50 -8.60 2.94
CA VAL A 120 2.39 -7.94 1.99
C VAL A 120 1.56 -7.29 0.90
N ALA A 121 1.79 -6.01 0.63
CA ALA A 121 1.18 -5.27 -0.46
C ALA A 121 2.03 -5.38 -1.74
N ARG A 122 1.39 -5.44 -2.90
CA ARG A 122 2.08 -5.53 -4.20
C ARG A 122 1.51 -4.58 -5.23
N ASN A 123 2.39 -3.96 -6.01
CA ASN A 123 2.06 -3.24 -7.24
C ASN A 123 3.00 -3.67 -8.38
N ASP A 124 2.98 -2.95 -9.50
CA ASP A 124 3.83 -3.26 -10.67
C ASP A 124 5.32 -3.02 -10.42
N TYR A 125 5.67 -2.24 -9.40
CA TYR A 125 7.04 -1.84 -9.06
C TYR A 125 7.66 -2.69 -7.96
N GLY A 126 6.88 -3.53 -7.29
CA GLY A 126 7.39 -4.51 -6.33
C GLY A 126 6.42 -4.80 -5.19
N THR A 127 6.98 -5.27 -4.09
CA THR A 127 6.27 -5.62 -2.86
C THR A 127 6.71 -4.76 -1.70
N SER A 128 5.82 -4.53 -0.75
CA SER A 128 6.15 -3.92 0.53
C SER A 128 6.96 -4.88 1.42
N ALA A 129 7.50 -4.35 2.52
CA ALA A 129 7.82 -5.21 3.66
C ALA A 129 6.54 -5.82 4.24
N GLU A 130 6.68 -6.93 4.96
CA GLU A 130 5.56 -7.62 5.58
C GLU A 130 5.09 -6.91 6.85
N ALA A 131 3.78 -6.66 6.92
CA ALA A 131 3.12 -6.19 8.13
C ALA A 131 2.64 -7.39 8.95
N ILE A 132 3.34 -7.68 10.04
CA ILE A 132 3.04 -8.80 10.95
C ILE A 132 2.05 -8.35 12.04
N SER A 133 1.03 -9.17 12.30
CA SER A 133 0.07 -8.98 13.38
C SER A 133 0.67 -9.33 14.75
N ALA A 134 0.04 -8.85 15.82
CA ALA A 134 0.21 -9.47 17.12
C ALA A 134 -0.21 -10.96 17.08
N GLU A 135 0.37 -11.75 17.97
CA GLU A 135 -0.04 -13.15 18.14
C GLU A 135 -1.46 -13.21 18.72
N PHE A 136 -2.28 -14.13 18.20
CA PHE A 136 -3.64 -14.34 18.68
C PHE A 136 -3.95 -15.82 18.79
N ARG A 137 -4.92 -16.14 19.65
CA ARG A 137 -5.37 -17.51 19.87
C ARG A 137 -6.77 -17.71 19.32
N THR A 138 -6.97 -18.79 18.57
CA THR A 138 -8.32 -19.17 18.11
C THR A 138 -9.18 -19.72 19.26
N PRO A 139 -10.48 -19.43 19.27
CA PRO A 139 -11.40 -19.95 20.30
C PRO A 139 -11.48 -21.48 20.32
N GLY A 140 -11.54 -22.07 21.52
CA GLY A 140 -11.60 -23.52 21.74
C GLY A 140 -13.01 -24.14 21.67
N CYS A 141 -14.02 -23.41 22.13
CA CYS A 141 -15.42 -23.78 22.03
C CYS A 141 -16.32 -22.53 22.06
N CYS A 142 -17.58 -22.71 21.64
CA CYS A 142 -18.64 -21.76 21.96
C CYS A 142 -18.95 -21.90 23.45
N ASP A 143 -18.28 -21.14 24.31
CA ASP A 143 -18.81 -20.97 25.65
C ASP A 143 -19.89 -19.89 25.57
N VAL A 144 -21.15 -20.34 25.66
CA VAL A 144 -22.32 -19.49 25.86
C VAL A 144 -22.29 -19.13 27.35
N PHE A 145 -21.98 -17.88 27.67
CA PHE A 145 -22.21 -17.32 28.99
C PHE A 145 -23.61 -16.71 29.04
#